data_AF-A0A2D5Z973-F1
#
_entry.id   AF-A0A2D5Z973-F1
#
_cell.length_a   1.000
_cell.length_b   1.000
_cell.length_c   1.000
_cell.angle_alpha   90.00
_cell.angle_beta   90.00
_cell.angle_gamma   90.00
#
_symmetry.space_group_name_H-M   'P 1'
#
loop_
_entity.id
_entity.type
_entity.pdbx_description
1 polymer ?
#
loop_
_entity_poly.entity_id
_entity_poly.type
_entity_poly.pdbx_seq_one_letter_code
_entity_poly.pdbx_strand_id
1 'polypeptide(L)'
;MHHETRLHRCIATGTTAAGFFTGLSSPSLVDLLARGTTLDFLAVELQHAPIDPAMCGNLLRAMQAADPDVTPMVRLPDHSVYWIQQSLDAGYTGLIAPLTESADQARQLVRAAYFPPVGARSFAGSVRTSMYGIKPDQANESTILLPQIESARGLEHVDEILAVDGVSGVLFGPEDLSLDCGWHGIDFWTHPPFLAAIERVLSACRTHNKLATILTGAPLAARDAGFSIIGFGGDQAYIRNQLVANCNEQTEAIHDPGQTASTAVSRIETYRSCIDRFNAWVDANLQSGADGFRHDASPDAFFSLSVYGAQIGRRDWSIRALSHVQRDLMDDDGVLRQRANRAQMMTYMPAWYAWAALDVEMLDLGSRLLSYITRFQDPRTGGFFAGEPERDAGKGLIDFDGTAISIVALTRGGRIEPARRGADFLLNLLQAQSAPDERFCTTWSAPDTLLDDPRHVDPVTILRWDEPKQHYYKVGLFVVALVHVYGATGESGYLDAATTLYQKTIDRAADLWTNTISHKMCWAAMTLHSLTGKPQYLDQACRFADHIIGLQQADGAFIYPEIWTEHPPENLDVVPNIGAQFALWVTRALQGLEIDG
;
A
#
# COMPACT_ATOMS: atom_id res chain seq x y z
N MET A 1 23.15 -29.38 9.59
CA MET A 1 22.19 -30.49 9.39
C MET A 1 21.65 -31.04 10.71
N HIS A 2 22.41 -31.04 11.81
CA HIS A 2 21.82 -31.03 13.16
C HIS A 2 22.06 -29.66 13.83
N HIS A 3 21.71 -28.60 13.12
CA HIS A 3 21.72 -27.25 13.67
C HIS A 3 20.28 -26.74 13.63
N GLU A 4 19.95 -25.91 14.60
CA GLU A 4 18.66 -25.22 14.67
C GLU A 4 18.54 -24.29 13.46
N THR A 5 17.60 -24.58 12.55
CA THR A 5 17.35 -23.76 11.35
C THR A 5 16.55 -22.50 11.72
N ARG A 6 16.42 -21.54 10.80
CA ARG A 6 15.72 -20.27 11.07
C ARG A 6 14.30 -20.44 11.58
N LEU A 7 13.49 -21.31 10.98
CA LEU A 7 12.13 -21.56 11.44
C LEU A 7 12.11 -22.11 12.87
N HIS A 8 13.02 -23.04 13.21
CA HIS A 8 13.14 -23.55 14.57
C HIS A 8 13.48 -22.43 15.57
N ARG A 9 14.40 -21.52 15.21
CA ARG A 9 14.73 -20.34 16.03
C ARG A 9 13.51 -19.43 16.21
N CYS A 10 12.78 -19.13 15.13
CA CYS A 10 11.57 -18.31 15.19
C CYS A 10 10.51 -18.93 16.11
N ILE A 11 10.30 -20.25 16.03
CA ILE A 11 9.40 -20.99 16.93
C ILE A 11 9.88 -20.88 18.39
N ALA A 12 11.18 -21.09 18.64
CA ALA A 12 11.74 -21.04 19.98
C ALA A 12 11.65 -19.63 20.62
N THR A 13 11.77 -18.57 19.82
CA THR A 13 11.70 -17.18 20.31
C THR A 13 10.29 -16.58 20.26
N GLY A 14 9.32 -17.27 19.67
CA GLY A 14 7.97 -16.75 19.46
C GLY A 14 7.89 -15.65 18.38
N THR A 15 8.86 -15.60 17.47
CA THR A 15 8.87 -14.65 16.34
C THR A 15 8.11 -15.25 15.16
N THR A 16 7.31 -14.45 14.45
CA THR A 16 6.65 -14.91 13.22
C THR A 16 7.68 -15.26 12.14
N ALA A 17 7.62 -16.47 11.61
CA ALA A 17 8.48 -16.93 10.52
C ALA A 17 7.87 -16.62 9.16
N ALA A 18 8.70 -16.17 8.22
CA ALA A 18 8.31 -15.87 6.84
C ALA A 18 8.96 -16.85 5.85
N GLY A 19 8.16 -17.39 4.94
CA GLY A 19 8.63 -18.36 3.96
C GLY A 19 7.92 -18.28 2.62
N PHE A 20 8.36 -19.15 1.71
CA PHE A 20 7.91 -19.15 0.32
C PHE A 20 7.66 -20.59 -0.15
N PHE A 21 6.81 -20.77 -1.15
CA PHE A 21 6.55 -22.07 -1.77
C PHE A 21 7.21 -22.16 -3.15
N THR A 22 7.69 -23.34 -3.50
CA THR A 22 8.28 -23.62 -4.82
C THR A 22 7.65 -24.86 -5.43
N GLY A 23 7.04 -24.70 -6.60
CA GLY A 23 6.44 -25.77 -7.39
C GLY A 23 7.09 -25.95 -8.76
N LEU A 24 8.17 -25.23 -9.07
CA LEU A 24 8.97 -25.48 -10.26
C LEU A 24 10.07 -26.49 -9.95
N SER A 25 10.15 -27.54 -10.77
CA SER A 25 11.14 -28.62 -10.69
C SER A 25 12.57 -28.17 -11.08
N SER A 26 13.09 -27.10 -10.48
CA SER A 26 14.35 -26.45 -10.83
C SER A 26 15.27 -26.25 -9.60
N PRO A 27 16.32 -27.09 -9.46
CA PRO A 27 17.33 -26.88 -8.43
C PRO A 27 18.03 -25.52 -8.53
N SER A 28 18.22 -24.99 -9.75
CA SER A 28 18.82 -23.67 -9.96
C SER A 28 17.95 -22.54 -9.41
N LEU A 29 16.63 -22.66 -9.52
CA LEU A 29 15.71 -21.67 -8.97
C LEU A 29 15.72 -21.72 -7.43
N VAL A 30 15.73 -22.92 -6.87
CA VAL A 30 15.83 -23.10 -5.42
C VAL A 30 17.16 -22.54 -4.88
N ASP A 31 18.28 -22.76 -5.58
CA ASP A 31 19.57 -22.15 -5.21
C ASP A 31 19.49 -20.61 -5.25
N LEU A 32 18.89 -20.04 -6.30
CA LEU A 32 18.67 -18.59 -6.42
C LEU A 32 17.84 -18.04 -5.26
N LEU A 33 16.70 -18.66 -4.97
CA LEU A 33 15.80 -18.23 -3.89
C LEU A 33 16.50 -18.32 -2.54
N ALA A 34 17.15 -19.44 -2.24
CA ALA A 34 17.82 -19.63 -0.96
C ALA A 34 19.03 -18.69 -0.76
N ARG A 35 19.83 -18.40 -1.81
CA ARG A 35 20.96 -17.45 -1.70
C ARG A 35 20.55 -15.99 -1.66
N GLY A 36 19.52 -15.64 -2.44
CA GLY A 36 19.15 -14.25 -2.72
C GLY A 36 18.17 -13.64 -1.74
N THR A 37 17.69 -14.41 -0.75
CA THR A 37 16.60 -13.99 0.15
C THR A 37 16.93 -14.28 1.61
N THR A 38 16.11 -13.74 2.52
CA THR A 38 16.22 -13.95 3.97
C THR A 38 15.10 -14.86 4.48
N LEU A 39 14.68 -15.85 3.68
CA LEU A 39 13.59 -16.75 4.06
C LEU A 39 13.95 -17.58 5.30
N ASP A 40 12.98 -17.76 6.19
CA ASP A 40 13.11 -18.67 7.34
C ASP A 40 12.87 -20.13 6.94
N PHE A 41 12.01 -20.33 5.94
CA PHE A 41 11.72 -21.62 5.34
C PHE A 41 11.40 -21.51 3.85
N LEU A 42 11.62 -22.61 3.13
CA LEU A 42 11.21 -22.78 1.74
C LEU A 42 10.47 -24.13 1.65
N ALA A 43 9.22 -24.09 1.20
CA ALA A 43 8.34 -25.24 1.11
C ALA A 43 8.27 -25.76 -0.33
N VAL A 44 8.68 -27.01 -0.54
CA VAL A 44 8.51 -27.69 -1.83
C VAL A 44 7.08 -28.19 -1.96
N GLU A 45 6.44 -27.81 -3.06
CA GLU A 45 5.07 -28.19 -3.41
C GLU A 45 5.07 -29.56 -4.10
N LEU A 46 4.40 -30.58 -3.56
CA LEU A 46 4.24 -31.89 -4.24
C LEU A 46 2.78 -32.23 -4.57
N GLN A 47 1.80 -31.50 -4.06
CA GLN A 47 0.36 -31.73 -4.29
C GLN A 47 -0.08 -31.19 -5.65
N HIS A 48 0.38 -30.00 -6.00
CA HIS A 48 -0.01 -29.31 -7.24
C HIS A 48 1.15 -29.13 -8.24
N ALA A 49 2.29 -29.77 -8.00
CA ALA A 49 3.44 -29.72 -8.90
C ALA A 49 3.91 -31.11 -9.33
N PRO A 50 4.35 -31.27 -10.59
CA PRO A 50 4.85 -32.55 -11.11
C PRO A 50 6.30 -32.80 -10.65
N ILE A 51 6.51 -32.99 -9.35
CA ILE A 51 7.81 -33.27 -8.73
C ILE A 51 7.82 -34.71 -8.23
N ASP A 52 8.73 -35.52 -8.78
CA ASP A 52 8.95 -36.88 -8.31
C ASP A 52 9.87 -36.91 -7.05
N PRO A 53 9.96 -38.04 -6.32
CA PRO A 53 10.79 -38.14 -5.11
C PRO A 53 12.28 -37.85 -5.35
N ALA A 54 12.82 -38.22 -6.52
CA ALA A 54 14.22 -38.01 -6.84
C ALA A 54 14.52 -36.52 -7.03
N MET A 55 13.66 -35.80 -7.74
CA MET A 55 13.72 -34.36 -7.90
C MET A 55 13.49 -33.64 -6.58
N CYS A 56 12.53 -34.06 -5.76
CA CYS A 56 12.31 -33.52 -4.42
C CYS A 56 13.60 -33.55 -3.57
N GLY A 57 14.36 -34.65 -3.62
CA GLY A 57 15.67 -34.76 -2.99
C GLY A 57 16.74 -33.84 -3.62
N ASN A 58 16.69 -33.58 -4.93
CA ASN A 58 17.60 -32.63 -5.60
C ASN A 58 17.32 -31.18 -5.22
N LEU A 59 16.05 -30.78 -5.12
CA LEU A 59 15.66 -29.43 -4.66
C LEU A 59 16.17 -29.18 -3.25
N LEU A 60 16.04 -30.15 -2.34
CA LEU A 60 16.61 -30.07 -0.99
C LEU A 60 18.13 -29.87 -0.99
N ARG A 61 18.86 -30.63 -1.84
CA ARG A 61 20.32 -30.49 -1.95
C ARG A 61 20.72 -29.09 -2.41
N ALA A 62 20.00 -28.51 -3.38
CA ALA A 62 20.23 -27.16 -3.83
C ALA A 62 19.95 -26.14 -2.72
N MET A 63 18.81 -26.25 -2.04
CA MET A 63 18.44 -25.38 -0.92
C MET A 63 19.53 -25.35 0.16
N GLN A 64 19.98 -26.52 0.61
CA GLN A 64 20.97 -26.62 1.68
C GLN A 64 22.39 -26.21 1.25
N ALA A 65 22.73 -26.37 -0.03
CA ALA A 65 24.00 -25.90 -0.58
C ALA A 65 24.02 -24.37 -0.79
N ALA A 66 22.85 -23.79 -1.04
CA ALA A 66 22.64 -22.36 -1.13
C ALA A 66 22.71 -21.67 0.22
N ASP A 67 21.89 -22.15 1.16
CA ASP A 67 21.77 -21.60 2.49
C ASP A 67 21.40 -22.71 3.48
N PRO A 68 22.33 -23.16 4.32
CA PRO A 68 22.08 -24.25 5.25
C PRO A 68 21.07 -23.90 6.35
N ASP A 69 20.83 -22.62 6.61
CA ASP A 69 19.98 -22.12 7.69
C ASP A 69 18.50 -22.01 7.30
N VAL A 70 18.19 -22.01 6.00
CA VAL A 70 16.80 -22.07 5.50
C VAL A 70 16.19 -23.42 5.88
N THR A 71 15.00 -23.38 6.47
CA THR A 71 14.32 -24.60 6.90
C THR A 71 13.66 -25.29 5.72
N PRO A 72 14.01 -26.57 5.43
CA PRO A 72 13.40 -27.30 4.33
C PRO A 72 12.03 -27.84 4.75
N MET A 73 10.99 -27.31 4.11
CA MET A 73 9.62 -27.79 4.25
C MET A 73 9.13 -28.46 2.97
N VAL A 74 8.12 -29.31 3.07
CA VAL A 74 7.47 -29.93 1.92
C VAL A 74 5.97 -30.12 2.16
N ARG A 75 5.15 -29.69 1.20
CA ARG A 75 3.73 -30.05 1.13
C ARG A 75 3.60 -31.35 0.35
N LEU A 76 3.14 -32.38 1.05
CA LEU A 76 3.01 -33.74 0.53
C LEU A 76 1.86 -33.82 -0.48
N PRO A 77 1.88 -34.78 -1.42
CA PRO A 77 0.77 -34.95 -2.35
C PRO A 77 -0.48 -35.54 -1.68
N ASP A 78 -0.30 -36.35 -0.65
CA ASP A 78 -1.34 -37.06 0.10
C ASP A 78 -0.79 -37.56 1.45
N HIS A 79 -1.56 -38.40 2.16
CA HIS A 79 -1.16 -39.01 3.44
C HIS A 79 -0.36 -40.30 3.29
N SER A 80 0.23 -40.56 2.11
CA SER A 80 0.97 -41.79 1.85
C SER A 80 2.22 -41.90 2.73
N VAL A 81 2.36 -43.04 3.40
CA VAL A 81 3.56 -43.41 4.16
C VAL A 81 4.82 -43.34 3.28
N TYR A 82 4.69 -43.66 2.00
CA TYR A 82 5.81 -43.57 1.05
C TYR A 82 6.36 -42.15 0.96
N TRP A 83 5.50 -41.16 0.70
CA TRP A 83 5.92 -39.76 0.54
C TRP A 83 6.44 -39.16 1.86
N ILE A 84 5.78 -39.46 2.97
CA ILE A 84 6.23 -39.04 4.31
C ILE A 84 7.65 -39.55 4.58
N GLN A 85 7.91 -40.85 4.38
CA GLN A 85 9.22 -41.44 4.63
C GLN A 85 10.27 -40.94 3.65
N GLN A 86 9.98 -40.87 2.34
CA GLN A 86 10.92 -40.36 1.34
C GLN A 86 11.35 -38.92 1.62
N SER A 87 10.40 -38.04 1.97
CA SER A 87 10.70 -36.65 2.32
C SER A 87 11.60 -36.54 3.56
N LEU A 88 11.27 -37.26 4.63
CA LEU A 88 12.06 -37.21 5.85
C LEU A 88 13.42 -37.94 5.72
N ASP A 89 13.52 -38.96 4.87
CA ASP A 89 14.78 -39.68 4.59
C ASP A 89 15.71 -38.85 3.70
N ALA A 90 15.15 -38.01 2.83
CA ALA A 90 15.89 -37.00 2.08
C ALA A 90 16.44 -35.90 3.02
N GLY A 91 15.70 -35.57 4.08
CA GLY A 91 16.11 -34.63 5.12
C GLY A 91 15.30 -33.34 5.18
N TYR A 92 14.05 -33.36 4.69
CA TYR A 92 13.07 -32.33 5.05
C TYR A 92 12.73 -32.45 6.54
N THR A 93 12.49 -31.31 7.18
CA THR A 93 12.17 -31.24 8.62
C THR A 93 10.77 -30.70 8.88
N GLY A 94 10.17 -29.98 7.92
CA GLY A 94 8.76 -29.61 7.96
C GLY A 94 7.91 -30.37 6.95
N LEU A 95 6.83 -30.99 7.40
CA LEU A 95 5.84 -31.66 6.57
C LEU A 95 4.49 -30.93 6.66
N ILE A 96 3.91 -30.63 5.51
CA ILE A 96 2.53 -30.16 5.38
C ILE A 96 1.72 -31.28 4.72
N ALA A 97 0.65 -31.73 5.37
CA ALA A 97 -0.18 -32.84 4.91
C ALA A 97 -1.56 -32.34 4.46
N PRO A 98 -1.88 -32.33 3.16
CA PRO A 98 -3.12 -31.77 2.64
C PRO A 98 -4.37 -32.49 3.14
N LEU A 99 -5.53 -31.86 3.04
CA LEU A 99 -6.86 -32.45 3.22
C LEU A 99 -6.98 -33.32 4.48
N THR A 100 -6.58 -32.78 5.64
CA THR A 100 -6.73 -33.50 6.92
C THR A 100 -8.04 -33.13 7.59
N GLU A 101 -8.91 -34.11 7.79
CA GLU A 101 -10.31 -33.90 8.18
C GLU A 101 -10.70 -34.61 9.47
N SER A 102 -9.77 -35.29 10.14
CA SER A 102 -10.04 -36.05 11.37
C SER A 102 -8.79 -36.30 12.21
N ALA A 103 -8.99 -36.51 13.52
CA ALA A 103 -7.93 -36.92 14.43
C ALA A 103 -7.29 -38.26 14.04
N ASP A 104 -8.03 -39.18 13.44
CA ASP A 104 -7.48 -40.48 13.00
C ASP A 104 -6.50 -40.33 11.84
N GLN A 105 -6.79 -39.45 10.86
CA GLN A 105 -5.82 -39.09 9.82
C GLN A 105 -4.58 -38.45 10.44
N ALA A 106 -4.74 -37.51 11.38
CA ALA A 106 -3.62 -36.91 12.09
C ALA A 106 -2.74 -37.94 12.85
N ARG A 107 -3.36 -38.92 13.52
CA ARG A 107 -2.63 -40.03 14.18
C ARG A 107 -1.87 -40.90 13.18
N GLN A 108 -2.42 -41.14 11.99
CA GLN A 108 -1.74 -41.88 10.94
C GLN A 108 -0.52 -41.11 10.41
N LEU A 109 -0.64 -39.80 10.24
CA LEU A 109 0.48 -38.92 9.87
C LEU A 109 1.60 -38.98 10.92
N VAL A 110 1.26 -38.82 12.22
CA VAL A 110 2.23 -38.95 13.33
C VAL A 110 2.92 -40.31 13.32
N ARG A 111 2.14 -41.39 13.18
CA ARG A 111 2.66 -42.75 13.13
C ARG A 111 3.65 -42.95 11.97
N ALA A 112 3.45 -42.29 10.83
CA ALA A 112 4.33 -42.39 9.68
C ALA A 112 5.57 -41.47 9.76
N ALA A 113 5.44 -40.29 10.38
CA ALA A 113 6.49 -39.29 10.43
C ALA A 113 7.54 -39.55 11.53
N TYR A 114 7.12 -40.07 12.68
CA TYR A 114 8.00 -40.22 13.84
C TYR A 114 8.49 -41.67 14.05
N PHE A 115 9.72 -41.82 14.55
CA PHE A 115 10.26 -43.09 15.02
C PHE A 115 9.66 -43.48 16.39
N PRO A 116 9.73 -44.77 16.79
CA PRO A 116 9.36 -45.19 18.14
C PRO A 116 10.12 -44.40 19.23
N PRO A 117 9.50 -44.08 20.38
CA PRO A 117 8.15 -44.49 20.80
C PRO A 117 7.01 -43.59 20.30
N VAL A 118 7.30 -42.47 19.64
CA VAL A 118 6.30 -41.48 19.20
C VAL A 118 5.47 -42.00 18.03
N GLY A 119 6.12 -42.67 17.07
CA GLY A 119 5.47 -43.25 15.90
C GLY A 119 6.01 -44.63 15.54
N ALA A 120 5.86 -45.01 14.28
CA ALA A 120 6.26 -46.31 13.72
C ALA A 120 7.02 -46.17 12.40
N ARG A 121 7.70 -45.04 12.17
CA ARG A 121 8.55 -44.83 11.00
C ARG A 121 9.64 -45.91 10.93
N SER A 122 9.84 -46.45 9.73
CA SER A 122 10.88 -47.46 9.48
C SER A 122 12.27 -46.82 9.48
N PHE A 123 13.22 -47.41 10.19
CA PHE A 123 14.61 -46.94 10.23
C PHE A 123 15.45 -47.56 9.10
N ALA A 124 16.17 -46.71 8.38
CA ALA A 124 17.18 -47.12 7.42
C ALA A 124 18.51 -46.42 7.74
N GLY A 125 19.56 -47.19 8.02
CA GLY A 125 20.88 -46.64 8.37
C GLY A 125 21.63 -46.02 7.19
N SER A 126 21.19 -46.25 5.96
CA SER A 126 21.86 -45.87 4.72
C SER A 126 21.20 -44.69 3.97
N VAL A 127 20.17 -44.07 4.55
CA VAL A 127 19.53 -42.87 3.96
C VAL A 127 20.30 -41.61 4.32
N ARG A 128 20.05 -40.52 3.59
CA ARG A 128 20.78 -39.25 3.71
C ARG A 128 20.80 -38.73 5.15
N THR A 129 19.64 -38.69 5.80
CA THR A 129 19.47 -38.27 7.21
C THR A 129 20.39 -39.07 8.15
N SER A 130 20.34 -40.41 8.09
CA SER A 130 21.15 -41.30 8.93
C SER A 130 22.65 -41.24 8.60
N MET A 131 23.02 -41.14 7.32
CA MET A 131 24.41 -41.06 6.86
C MET A 131 25.10 -39.76 7.27
N TYR A 132 24.34 -38.70 7.59
CA TYR A 132 24.85 -37.49 8.23
C TYR A 132 24.80 -37.53 9.76
N GLY A 133 24.59 -38.72 10.34
CA GLY A 133 24.68 -38.97 11.77
C GLY A 133 23.47 -38.55 12.60
N ILE A 134 22.34 -38.20 11.95
CA ILE A 134 21.10 -37.85 12.67
C ILE A 134 20.49 -39.13 13.21
N LYS A 135 20.28 -39.17 14.54
CA LYS A 135 19.69 -40.32 15.24
C LYS A 135 18.15 -40.24 15.24
N PRO A 136 17.43 -41.36 15.49
CA PRO A 136 15.97 -41.37 15.55
C PRO A 136 15.36 -40.31 16.48
N ASP A 137 15.87 -40.18 17.71
CA ASP A 137 15.34 -39.22 18.69
C ASP A 137 15.53 -37.76 18.22
N GLN A 138 16.68 -37.49 17.64
CA GLN A 138 17.04 -36.20 17.04
C GLN A 138 16.16 -35.83 15.83
N ALA A 139 15.85 -36.82 14.99
CA ALA A 139 14.92 -36.64 13.88
C ALA A 139 13.50 -36.35 14.41
N ASN A 140 13.07 -37.02 15.48
CA ASN A 140 11.79 -36.75 16.12
C ASN A 140 11.72 -35.32 16.67
N GLU A 141 12.75 -34.85 17.37
CA GLU A 141 12.80 -33.50 17.95
C GLU A 141 12.73 -32.37 16.91
N SER A 142 13.25 -32.60 15.70
CA SER A 142 13.32 -31.60 14.63
C SER A 142 12.15 -31.68 13.63
N THR A 143 11.24 -32.64 13.78
CA THR A 143 10.12 -32.81 12.84
C THR A 143 8.97 -31.87 13.20
N ILE A 144 8.63 -30.99 12.26
CA ILE A 144 7.44 -30.12 12.29
C ILE A 144 6.36 -30.76 11.41
N LEU A 145 5.28 -31.25 12.01
CA LEU A 145 4.16 -31.87 11.28
C LEU A 145 2.93 -30.95 11.33
N LEU A 146 2.50 -30.48 10.16
CA LEU A 146 1.38 -29.57 9.96
C LEU A 146 0.29 -30.23 9.10
N PRO A 147 -0.73 -30.86 9.69
CA PRO A 147 -1.97 -31.16 8.99
C PRO A 147 -2.58 -29.88 8.39
N GLN A 148 -3.00 -29.94 7.14
CA GLN A 148 -3.61 -28.82 6.44
C GLN A 148 -5.13 -28.87 6.60
N ILE A 149 -5.68 -27.77 7.13
CA ILE A 149 -7.12 -27.54 7.32
C ILE A 149 -7.59 -26.69 6.14
N GLU A 150 -8.27 -27.35 5.21
CA GLU A 150 -8.70 -26.75 3.93
C GLU A 150 -10.04 -27.29 3.43
N SER A 151 -10.84 -27.89 4.32
CA SER A 151 -12.22 -28.28 4.05
C SER A 151 -13.10 -27.91 5.24
N ALA A 152 -14.41 -27.77 5.01
CA ALA A 152 -15.38 -27.49 6.05
C ALA A 152 -15.33 -28.56 7.16
N ARG A 153 -15.15 -29.82 6.76
CA ARG A 153 -15.02 -30.95 7.69
C ARG A 153 -13.72 -30.89 8.51
N GLY A 154 -12.60 -30.51 7.89
CA GLY A 154 -11.35 -30.28 8.63
C GLY A 154 -11.46 -29.12 9.62
N LEU A 155 -12.13 -28.04 9.22
CA LEU A 155 -12.38 -26.90 10.08
C LEU A 155 -13.29 -27.26 11.28
N GLU A 156 -14.31 -28.10 11.05
CA GLU A 156 -15.18 -28.62 12.11
C GLU A 156 -14.36 -29.40 13.15
N HIS A 157 -13.45 -30.27 12.72
CA HIS A 157 -12.66 -31.13 13.61
C HIS A 157 -11.28 -30.56 14.01
N VAL A 158 -11.03 -29.27 13.79
CA VAL A 158 -9.70 -28.67 14.00
C VAL A 158 -9.15 -28.86 15.43
N ASP A 159 -10.01 -28.76 16.45
CA ASP A 159 -9.62 -29.01 17.85
C ASP A 159 -9.20 -30.47 18.07
N GLU A 160 -9.94 -31.44 17.52
CA GLU A 160 -9.61 -32.86 17.66
C GLU A 160 -8.30 -33.22 16.94
N ILE A 161 -8.03 -32.59 15.79
CA ILE A 161 -6.79 -32.75 15.03
C ILE A 161 -5.60 -32.19 15.83
N LEU A 162 -5.73 -30.98 16.38
CA LEU A 162 -4.68 -30.33 17.17
C LEU A 162 -4.42 -31.01 18.53
N ALA A 163 -5.42 -31.73 19.06
CA ALA A 163 -5.28 -32.53 20.27
C ALA A 163 -4.40 -33.78 20.11
N VAL A 164 -4.05 -34.17 18.89
CA VAL A 164 -3.21 -35.35 18.64
C VAL A 164 -1.75 -35.07 19.00
N ASP A 165 -1.20 -35.86 19.93
CA ASP A 165 0.22 -35.81 20.27
C ASP A 165 1.10 -36.09 19.04
N GLY A 166 2.13 -35.28 18.85
CA GLY A 166 3.00 -35.32 17.66
C GLY A 166 2.58 -34.38 16.52
N VAL A 167 1.37 -33.79 16.55
CA VAL A 167 1.03 -32.67 15.66
C VAL A 167 1.70 -31.40 16.18
N SER A 168 2.41 -30.66 15.34
CA SER A 168 3.10 -29.41 15.75
C SER A 168 2.21 -28.18 15.65
N GLY A 169 1.20 -28.24 14.79
CA GLY A 169 0.33 -27.12 14.42
C GLY A 169 -0.49 -27.49 13.20
N VAL A 170 -1.13 -26.52 12.57
CA VAL A 170 -1.84 -26.72 11.30
C VAL A 170 -1.43 -25.69 10.27
N LEU A 171 -1.57 -26.05 9.00
CA LEU A 171 -1.62 -25.07 7.91
C LEU A 171 -3.08 -24.80 7.56
N PHE A 172 -3.50 -23.54 7.63
CA PHE A 172 -4.79 -23.12 7.11
C PHE A 172 -4.68 -22.91 5.60
N GLY A 173 -5.52 -23.58 4.83
CA GLY A 173 -5.57 -23.50 3.36
C GLY A 173 -6.76 -22.67 2.89
N PRO A 174 -6.59 -21.36 2.60
CA PRO A 174 -7.69 -20.45 2.30
C PRO A 174 -8.48 -20.81 1.04
N GLU A 175 -7.77 -21.16 -0.02
CA GLU A 175 -8.34 -21.35 -1.36
C GLU A 175 -9.27 -22.56 -1.39
N ASP A 176 -8.76 -23.73 -1.01
CA ASP A 176 -9.55 -24.97 -1.02
C ASP A 176 -10.68 -24.95 0.01
N LEU A 177 -10.48 -24.32 1.19
CA LEU A 177 -11.56 -24.15 2.16
C LEU A 177 -12.68 -23.28 1.58
N SER A 178 -12.33 -22.21 0.89
CA SER A 178 -13.30 -21.31 0.26
C SER A 178 -14.06 -22.02 -0.85
N LEU A 179 -13.39 -22.87 -1.64
CA LEU A 179 -14.05 -23.69 -2.64
C LEU A 179 -15.03 -24.71 -2.02
N ASP A 180 -14.61 -25.42 -0.97
CA ASP A 180 -15.45 -26.42 -0.28
C ASP A 180 -16.67 -25.78 0.40
N CYS A 181 -16.51 -24.57 0.93
CA CYS A 181 -17.59 -23.79 1.55
C CYS A 181 -18.46 -23.01 0.54
N GLY A 182 -18.11 -23.00 -0.76
CA GLY A 182 -18.84 -22.25 -1.79
C GLY A 182 -18.63 -20.73 -1.74
N TRP A 183 -17.53 -20.26 -1.16
CA TRP A 183 -17.15 -18.84 -1.09
C TRP A 183 -16.35 -18.44 -2.34
N HIS A 184 -17.04 -18.02 -3.39
CA HIS A 184 -16.41 -17.67 -4.67
C HIS A 184 -16.17 -16.17 -4.84
N GLY A 185 -15.01 -15.81 -5.40
CA GLY A 185 -14.69 -14.42 -5.77
C GLY A 185 -14.65 -13.45 -4.59
N ILE A 186 -14.38 -13.97 -3.39
CA ILE A 186 -14.31 -13.19 -2.16
C ILE A 186 -12.90 -12.64 -1.94
N ASP A 187 -12.81 -11.50 -1.26
CA ASP A 187 -11.60 -11.13 -0.55
C ASP A 187 -11.64 -11.79 0.83
N PHE A 188 -10.69 -12.71 1.04
CA PHE A 188 -10.55 -13.50 2.26
C PHE A 188 -10.53 -12.62 3.52
N TRP A 189 -9.79 -11.51 3.51
CA TRP A 189 -9.58 -10.72 4.72
C TRP A 189 -10.72 -9.74 5.05
N THR A 190 -11.78 -9.75 4.26
CA THR A 190 -13.01 -8.97 4.52
C THR A 190 -14.26 -9.84 4.64
N HIS A 191 -14.19 -11.12 4.26
CA HIS A 191 -15.33 -12.03 4.27
C HIS A 191 -15.63 -12.58 5.69
N PRO A 192 -16.75 -12.24 6.34
CA PRO A 192 -16.97 -12.61 7.74
C PRO A 192 -16.94 -14.13 8.04
N PRO A 193 -17.52 -15.02 7.19
CA PRO A 193 -17.36 -16.46 7.37
C PRO A 193 -15.91 -16.94 7.33
N PHE A 194 -15.08 -16.33 6.48
CA PHE A 194 -13.65 -16.66 6.40
C PHE A 194 -12.89 -16.15 7.63
N LEU A 195 -13.17 -14.93 8.09
CA LEU A 195 -12.60 -14.39 9.33
C LEU A 195 -12.99 -15.25 10.55
N ALA A 196 -14.22 -15.76 10.59
CA ALA A 196 -14.66 -16.71 11.62
C ALA A 196 -13.92 -18.06 11.53
N ALA A 197 -13.59 -18.53 10.32
CA ALA A 197 -12.76 -19.71 10.13
C ALA A 197 -11.33 -19.50 10.62
N ILE A 198 -10.72 -18.33 10.32
CA ILE A 198 -9.42 -17.93 10.87
C ILE A 198 -9.47 -17.94 12.40
N GLU A 199 -10.43 -17.25 13.02
CA GLU A 199 -10.50 -17.16 14.48
C GLU A 199 -10.70 -18.53 15.12
N ARG A 200 -11.49 -19.42 14.50
CA ARG A 200 -11.64 -20.80 14.96
C ARG A 200 -10.31 -21.55 14.96
N VAL A 201 -9.54 -21.48 13.87
CA VAL A 201 -8.23 -22.13 13.77
C VAL A 201 -7.25 -21.55 14.79
N LEU A 202 -7.16 -20.23 14.89
CA LEU A 202 -6.26 -19.56 15.83
C LEU A 202 -6.63 -19.83 17.29
N SER A 203 -7.92 -19.88 17.61
CA SER A 203 -8.42 -20.25 18.94
C SER A 203 -8.04 -21.70 19.29
N ALA A 204 -8.21 -22.63 18.36
CA ALA A 204 -7.84 -24.03 18.56
C ALA A 204 -6.31 -24.17 18.74
N CYS A 205 -5.51 -23.52 17.90
CA CYS A 205 -4.04 -23.49 18.03
C CYS A 205 -3.60 -22.95 19.41
N ARG A 206 -4.20 -21.85 19.89
CA ARG A 206 -3.93 -21.30 21.22
C ARG A 206 -4.32 -22.28 22.34
N THR A 207 -5.48 -22.90 22.24
CA THR A 207 -5.99 -23.86 23.24
C THR A 207 -5.07 -25.07 23.40
N HIS A 208 -4.52 -25.57 22.30
CA HIS A 208 -3.64 -26.73 22.29
C HIS A 208 -2.14 -26.38 22.40
N ASN A 209 -1.79 -25.09 22.47
CA ASN A 209 -0.42 -24.58 22.44
C ASN A 209 0.37 -25.10 21.21
N LYS A 210 -0.21 -24.90 20.02
CA LYS A 210 0.29 -25.39 18.73
C LYS A 210 0.45 -24.25 17.73
N LEU A 211 1.27 -24.49 16.70
CA LEU A 211 1.57 -23.49 15.67
C LEU A 211 0.37 -23.24 14.75
N ALA A 212 0.19 -21.99 14.33
CA ALA A 212 -0.74 -21.60 13.27
C ALA A 212 0.04 -21.15 12.04
N THR A 213 -0.19 -21.82 10.91
CA THR A 213 0.48 -21.55 9.63
C THR A 213 -0.53 -21.15 8.56
N ILE A 214 -0.19 -20.25 7.65
CA ILE A 214 -1.04 -19.89 6.49
C ILE A 214 -0.19 -19.61 5.25
N LEU A 215 -0.71 -19.93 4.07
CA LEU A 215 -0.22 -19.44 2.78
C LEU A 215 -1.18 -18.35 2.27
N THR A 216 -0.72 -17.12 2.06
CA THR A 216 -1.57 -15.99 1.68
C THR A 216 -0.84 -14.91 0.90
N GLY A 217 -1.56 -14.17 0.05
CA GLY A 217 -1.06 -12.95 -0.59
C GLY A 217 -1.03 -11.71 0.32
N ALA A 218 -1.57 -11.79 1.55
CA ALA A 218 -1.61 -10.68 2.51
C ALA A 218 -0.87 -11.02 3.82
N PRO A 219 0.48 -11.09 3.80
CA PRO A 219 1.27 -11.59 4.93
C PRO A 219 1.18 -10.72 6.19
N LEU A 220 0.98 -9.40 6.06
CA LEU A 220 0.85 -8.51 7.22
C LEU A 220 -0.48 -8.73 7.96
N ALA A 221 -1.58 -8.88 7.23
CA ALA A 221 -2.88 -9.21 7.81
C ALA A 221 -2.85 -10.56 8.55
N ALA A 222 -2.18 -11.57 7.97
CA ALA A 222 -1.96 -12.84 8.65
C ALA A 222 -1.11 -12.73 9.92
N ARG A 223 -0.05 -11.93 9.91
CA ARG A 223 0.77 -11.68 11.10
C ARG A 223 -0.07 -11.04 12.20
N ASP A 224 -0.82 -10.00 11.85
CA ASP A 224 -1.60 -9.21 12.80
C ASP A 224 -2.79 -10.02 13.35
N ALA A 225 -3.34 -10.95 12.57
CA ALA A 225 -4.32 -11.92 13.05
C ALA A 225 -3.74 -12.94 14.06
N GLY A 226 -2.42 -13.20 14.02
CA GLY A 226 -1.74 -14.07 14.99
C GLY A 226 -1.16 -15.36 14.43
N PHE A 227 -1.01 -15.49 13.11
CA PHE A 227 -0.30 -16.63 12.51
C PHE A 227 1.20 -16.58 12.85
N SER A 228 1.76 -17.73 13.25
CA SER A 228 3.16 -17.86 13.65
C SER A 228 4.09 -18.18 12.48
N ILE A 229 3.56 -18.76 11.41
CA ILE A 229 4.31 -19.15 10.21
C ILE A 229 3.52 -18.70 8.98
N ILE A 230 4.15 -17.91 8.10
CA ILE A 230 3.46 -17.28 6.97
C ILE A 230 4.22 -17.56 5.68
N GLY A 231 3.57 -18.29 4.78
CA GLY A 231 3.96 -18.38 3.38
C GLY A 231 3.33 -17.22 2.60
N PHE A 232 4.13 -16.44 1.87
CA PHE A 232 3.64 -15.24 1.18
C PHE A 232 3.55 -15.36 -0.35
N GLY A 233 3.88 -16.51 -0.92
CA GLY A 233 3.77 -16.69 -2.37
C GLY A 233 4.35 -18.01 -2.88
N GLY A 234 4.21 -18.18 -4.20
CA GLY A 234 4.74 -19.32 -4.96
C GLY A 234 5.52 -18.86 -6.18
N ASP A 235 6.62 -19.55 -6.47
CA ASP A 235 7.52 -19.24 -7.58
C ASP A 235 6.83 -19.18 -8.95
N GLN A 236 5.90 -20.10 -9.24
CA GLN A 236 5.15 -20.15 -10.48
C GLN A 236 4.43 -18.83 -10.78
N ALA A 237 3.74 -18.27 -9.78
CA ALA A 237 2.97 -17.03 -9.91
C ALA A 237 3.89 -15.82 -10.08
N TYR A 238 4.94 -15.71 -9.25
CA TYR A 238 5.90 -14.60 -9.30
C TYR A 238 6.66 -14.59 -10.62
N ILE A 239 7.16 -15.75 -11.06
CA ILE A 239 7.87 -15.88 -12.33
C ILE A 239 6.93 -15.60 -13.49
N ARG A 240 5.73 -16.19 -13.53
CA ARG A 240 4.76 -15.89 -14.60
C ARG A 240 4.53 -14.38 -14.70
N ASN A 241 4.15 -13.74 -13.60
CA ASN A 241 3.75 -12.34 -13.62
C ASN A 241 4.91 -11.43 -14.05
N GLN A 242 6.11 -11.63 -13.51
CA GLN A 242 7.25 -10.76 -13.82
C GLN A 242 7.94 -11.12 -15.15
N LEU A 243 8.16 -12.40 -15.41
CA LEU A 243 8.89 -12.84 -16.62
C LEU A 243 8.04 -12.64 -17.87
N VAL A 244 6.75 -12.99 -17.84
CA VAL A 244 5.86 -12.78 -19.00
C VAL A 244 5.75 -11.30 -19.31
N ALA A 245 5.56 -10.45 -18.29
CA ALA A 245 5.54 -9.00 -18.48
C ALA A 245 6.84 -8.49 -19.14
N ASN A 246 8.00 -8.84 -18.58
CA ASN A 246 9.29 -8.40 -19.11
C ASN A 246 9.57 -8.97 -20.52
N CYS A 247 9.26 -10.23 -20.79
CA CYS A 247 9.51 -10.83 -22.11
C CYS A 247 8.62 -10.22 -23.20
N ASN A 248 7.35 -9.94 -22.88
CA ASN A 248 6.46 -9.23 -23.79
C ASN A 248 7.01 -7.82 -24.05
N GLU A 249 7.41 -7.11 -22.99
CA GLU A 249 8.03 -5.78 -23.09
C GLU A 249 9.24 -5.77 -24.02
N GLN A 250 10.18 -6.70 -23.85
CA GLN A 250 11.38 -6.77 -24.68
C GLN A 250 11.08 -7.19 -26.13
N THR A 251 10.12 -8.10 -26.32
CA THR A 251 9.73 -8.59 -27.64
C THR A 251 9.06 -7.48 -28.44
N GLU A 252 8.19 -6.70 -27.81
CA GLU A 252 7.57 -5.50 -28.37
C GLU A 252 8.63 -4.46 -28.75
N ALA A 253 9.56 -4.15 -27.84
CA ALA A 253 10.64 -3.19 -28.09
C ALA A 253 11.57 -3.60 -29.27
N ILE A 254 11.77 -4.90 -29.50
CA ILE A 254 12.60 -5.41 -30.60
C ILE A 254 11.87 -5.37 -31.94
N HIS A 255 10.57 -5.67 -31.96
CA HIS A 255 9.78 -5.74 -33.20
C HIS A 255 9.40 -4.37 -33.76
N ASP A 256 9.31 -3.35 -32.89
CA ASP A 256 9.08 -1.98 -33.30
C ASP A 256 9.99 -1.02 -32.50
N PRO A 257 11.22 -0.74 -32.97
CA PRO A 257 12.18 0.13 -32.29
C PRO A 257 11.69 1.58 -32.12
N GLY A 258 10.60 1.98 -32.81
CA GLY A 258 9.93 3.26 -32.64
C GLY A 258 8.87 3.27 -31.53
N GLN A 259 8.51 2.11 -30.99
CA GLN A 259 7.59 1.92 -29.86
C GLN A 259 8.36 1.56 -28.59
N THR A 260 9.18 2.46 -28.09
CA THR A 260 9.70 2.40 -26.70
C THR A 260 8.58 2.73 -25.67
N ALA A 261 7.37 2.20 -25.90
CA ALA A 261 6.09 2.56 -25.27
C ALA A 261 5.50 1.43 -24.41
N SER A 262 6.21 0.33 -24.13
CA SER A 262 5.60 -0.87 -23.54
C SER A 262 5.36 -0.82 -22.02
N THR A 263 6.07 0.02 -21.25
CA THR A 263 5.61 0.36 -19.89
C THR A 263 4.46 1.37 -19.90
N ALA A 264 4.40 2.24 -20.91
CA ALA A 264 3.34 3.21 -21.09
C ALA A 264 2.03 2.52 -21.49
N VAL A 265 1.98 1.54 -22.40
CA VAL A 265 0.72 0.88 -22.79
C VAL A 265 0.12 0.04 -21.66
N SER A 266 0.94 -0.70 -20.89
CA SER A 266 0.49 -1.43 -19.69
C SER A 266 0.03 -0.47 -18.56
N ARG A 267 0.77 0.62 -18.32
CA ARG A 267 0.35 1.66 -17.37
C ARG A 267 -0.87 2.42 -17.85
N ILE A 268 -0.97 2.76 -19.14
CA ILE A 268 -2.09 3.49 -19.74
C ILE A 268 -3.37 2.68 -19.53
N GLU A 269 -3.36 1.39 -19.86
CA GLU A 269 -4.53 0.51 -19.64
C GLU A 269 -4.85 0.34 -18.16
N THR A 270 -3.83 0.15 -17.32
CA THR A 270 -4.01 0.01 -15.86
C THR A 270 -4.55 1.31 -15.24
N TYR A 271 -4.06 2.47 -15.67
CA TYR A 271 -4.44 3.79 -15.17
C TYR A 271 -5.84 4.13 -15.65
N ARG A 272 -6.16 3.85 -16.93
CA ARG A 272 -7.53 3.96 -17.47
C ARG A 272 -8.49 3.08 -16.68
N SER A 273 -8.18 1.81 -16.46
CA SER A 273 -9.00 0.89 -15.67
C SER A 273 -9.20 1.40 -14.24
N CYS A 274 -8.14 1.91 -13.60
CA CYS A 274 -8.24 2.53 -12.28
C CYS A 274 -9.20 3.72 -12.27
N ILE A 275 -9.03 4.64 -13.22
CA ILE A 275 -9.88 5.82 -13.41
C ILE A 275 -11.34 5.42 -13.66
N ASP A 276 -11.57 4.45 -14.54
CA ASP A 276 -12.92 3.98 -14.89
C ASP A 276 -13.64 3.36 -13.68
N ARG A 277 -12.93 2.58 -12.86
CA ARG A 277 -13.50 2.03 -11.62
C ARG A 277 -13.86 3.10 -10.62
N PHE A 278 -12.99 4.10 -10.40
CA PHE A 278 -13.31 5.21 -9.51
C PHE A 278 -14.45 6.07 -10.06
N ASN A 279 -14.50 6.27 -11.38
CA ASN A 279 -15.60 6.98 -12.02
C ASN A 279 -16.94 6.28 -11.82
N ALA A 280 -16.97 4.96 -11.98
CA ALA A 280 -18.16 4.16 -11.70
C ALA A 280 -18.58 4.27 -10.22
N TRP A 281 -17.61 4.28 -9.29
CA TRP A 281 -17.87 4.50 -7.87
C TRP A 281 -18.51 5.89 -7.62
N VAL A 282 -17.98 6.97 -8.23
CA VAL A 282 -18.55 8.32 -8.11
C VAL A 282 -19.99 8.35 -8.63
N ASP A 283 -20.25 7.84 -9.84
CA ASP A 283 -21.60 7.81 -10.43
C ASP A 283 -22.58 6.99 -9.56
N ALA A 284 -22.11 5.91 -8.93
CA ALA A 284 -22.91 5.10 -8.01
C ALA A 284 -23.23 5.81 -6.68
N ASN A 285 -22.44 6.80 -6.27
CA ASN A 285 -22.60 7.50 -4.98
C ASN A 285 -23.17 8.91 -5.11
N LEU A 286 -23.20 9.50 -6.30
CA LEU A 286 -23.90 10.75 -6.57
C LEU A 286 -25.43 10.55 -6.57
N GLN A 287 -26.18 11.54 -6.07
CA GLN A 287 -27.64 11.48 -6.01
C GLN A 287 -28.26 11.66 -7.40
N SER A 288 -29.21 10.82 -7.79
CA SER A 288 -29.89 11.00 -9.09
C SER A 288 -30.79 12.25 -9.04
N GLY A 289 -30.61 13.18 -9.99
CA GLY A 289 -31.48 14.36 -10.13
C GLY A 289 -31.26 15.49 -9.11
N ALA A 290 -30.21 15.42 -8.29
CA ALA A 290 -29.86 16.46 -7.32
C ALA A 290 -28.35 16.80 -7.35
N ASP A 291 -27.96 17.88 -6.69
CA ASP A 291 -26.60 18.45 -6.80
C ASP A 291 -25.57 17.84 -5.83
N GLY A 292 -25.97 16.90 -4.96
CA GLY A 292 -25.12 16.31 -3.91
C GLY A 292 -24.84 14.81 -4.03
N PHE A 293 -24.14 14.27 -3.03
CA PHE A 293 -24.02 12.83 -2.81
C PHE A 293 -25.32 12.23 -2.27
N ARG A 294 -25.47 10.90 -2.34
CA ARG A 294 -26.66 10.18 -1.82
C ARG A 294 -26.82 10.28 -0.31
N HIS A 295 -25.73 10.56 0.41
CA HIS A 295 -25.71 10.79 1.85
C HIS A 295 -25.55 12.28 2.20
N ASP A 296 -25.83 12.62 3.45
CA ASP A 296 -25.57 13.98 3.97
C ASP A 296 -24.06 14.23 4.08
N ALA A 297 -23.52 14.92 3.07
CA ALA A 297 -22.10 15.13 2.89
C ALA A 297 -21.69 16.54 3.32
N SER A 298 -20.55 16.65 4.01
CA SER A 298 -19.99 17.97 4.34
C SER A 298 -19.18 18.53 3.16
N PRO A 299 -18.75 19.81 3.20
CA PRO A 299 -17.88 20.37 2.17
C PRO A 299 -16.57 19.59 1.97
N ASP A 300 -16.12 18.80 2.95
CA ASP A 300 -14.91 18.00 2.79
C ASP A 300 -15.05 16.99 1.63
N ALA A 301 -16.26 16.53 1.30
CA ALA A 301 -16.51 15.53 0.25
C ALA A 301 -16.33 16.06 -1.17
N PHE A 302 -16.49 17.38 -1.38
CA PHE A 302 -16.74 17.93 -2.70
C PHE A 302 -15.55 18.68 -3.30
N PHE A 303 -14.62 19.20 -2.50
CA PHE A 303 -13.63 20.15 -3.03
C PHE A 303 -12.70 19.52 -4.07
N SER A 304 -12.15 18.33 -3.81
CA SER A 304 -11.28 17.64 -4.77
C SER A 304 -12.08 17.00 -5.89
N LEU A 305 -13.30 16.49 -5.61
CA LEU A 305 -14.20 15.97 -6.64
C LEU A 305 -14.54 17.05 -7.68
N SER A 306 -14.79 18.28 -7.23
CA SER A 306 -15.12 19.38 -8.13
C SER A 306 -13.98 19.72 -9.09
N VAL A 307 -12.72 19.62 -8.63
CA VAL A 307 -11.56 19.76 -9.52
C VAL A 307 -11.40 18.54 -10.41
N TYR A 308 -11.50 17.34 -9.86
CA TYR A 308 -11.34 16.09 -10.60
C TYR A 308 -12.29 16.00 -11.79
N GLY A 309 -13.60 16.23 -11.56
CA GLY A 309 -14.61 16.21 -12.61
C GLY A 309 -14.30 17.18 -13.76
N ALA A 310 -13.78 18.37 -13.44
CA ALA A 310 -13.45 19.39 -14.44
C ALA A 310 -12.27 18.93 -15.30
N GLN A 311 -11.27 18.29 -14.69
CA GLN A 311 -10.04 17.86 -15.33
C GLN A 311 -10.22 16.61 -16.22
N ILE A 312 -11.22 15.76 -15.94
CA ILE A 312 -11.54 14.57 -16.78
C ILE A 312 -12.68 14.80 -17.77
N GLY A 313 -13.18 16.03 -17.90
CA GLY A 313 -14.29 16.36 -18.81
C GLY A 313 -15.69 16.02 -18.28
N ARG A 314 -15.82 15.52 -17.05
CA ARG A 314 -17.09 15.37 -16.32
C ARG A 314 -17.52 16.68 -15.67
N ARG A 315 -17.71 17.73 -16.49
CA ARG A 315 -18.17 19.05 -16.01
C ARG A 315 -19.48 18.99 -15.23
N ASP A 316 -20.33 18.00 -15.53
CA ASP A 316 -21.56 17.73 -14.79
C ASP A 316 -21.31 17.48 -13.30
N TRP A 317 -20.28 16.70 -12.95
CA TRP A 317 -19.92 16.44 -11.55
C TRP A 317 -19.48 17.71 -10.83
N SER A 318 -18.60 18.48 -11.47
CA SER A 318 -18.07 19.72 -10.90
C SER A 318 -19.15 20.76 -10.67
N ILE A 319 -20.03 20.98 -11.65
CA ILE A 319 -21.12 21.94 -11.55
C ILE A 319 -22.09 21.54 -10.45
N ARG A 320 -22.44 20.24 -10.34
CA ARG A 320 -23.31 19.73 -9.27
C ARG A 320 -22.68 19.95 -7.90
N ALA A 321 -21.44 19.49 -7.71
CA ALA A 321 -20.70 19.67 -6.46
C ALA A 321 -20.61 21.15 -6.04
N LEU A 322 -20.25 22.03 -6.97
CA LEU A 322 -20.16 23.47 -6.72
C LEU A 322 -21.53 24.10 -6.43
N SER A 323 -22.58 23.69 -7.13
CA SER A 323 -23.94 24.21 -6.92
C SER A 323 -24.49 23.79 -5.55
N HIS A 324 -24.24 22.55 -5.13
CA HIS A 324 -24.59 22.08 -3.79
C HIS A 324 -23.83 22.86 -2.70
N VAL A 325 -22.52 23.03 -2.85
CA VAL A 325 -21.70 23.81 -1.91
C VAL A 325 -22.19 25.26 -1.84
N GLN A 326 -22.47 25.89 -2.99
CA GLN A 326 -22.93 27.26 -3.07
C GLN A 326 -24.31 27.46 -2.44
N ARG A 327 -25.25 26.53 -2.65
CA ARG A 327 -26.62 26.64 -2.15
C ARG A 327 -26.74 26.29 -0.67
N ASP A 328 -26.11 25.21 -0.25
CA ASP A 328 -26.43 24.55 1.02
C ASP A 328 -25.36 24.81 2.10
N LEU A 329 -24.11 25.11 1.70
CA LEU A 329 -22.95 25.12 2.58
C LEU A 329 -22.23 26.46 2.64
N MET A 330 -22.61 27.43 1.82
CA MET A 330 -21.97 28.74 1.72
C MET A 330 -22.99 29.87 1.88
N ASP A 331 -22.56 31.00 2.43
CA ASP A 331 -23.39 32.22 2.47
C ASP A 331 -23.17 33.12 1.24
N ASP A 332 -23.91 34.24 1.20
CA ASP A 332 -23.85 35.22 0.10
C ASP A 332 -22.50 35.94 0.01
N ASP A 333 -21.67 35.91 1.05
CA ASP A 333 -20.33 36.52 1.06
C ASP A 333 -19.22 35.53 0.68
N GLY A 334 -19.57 34.28 0.37
CA GLY A 334 -18.63 33.22 0.01
C GLY A 334 -18.00 32.52 1.22
N VAL A 335 -18.56 32.70 2.41
CA VAL A 335 -18.09 32.04 3.63
C VAL A 335 -18.62 30.62 3.65
N LEU A 336 -17.70 29.65 3.64
CA LEU A 336 -18.00 28.23 3.70
C LEU A 336 -18.23 27.79 5.14
N ARG A 337 -19.31 27.04 5.40
CA ARG A 337 -19.57 26.39 6.70
C ARG A 337 -18.68 25.18 6.86
N GLN A 338 -17.56 25.33 7.56
CA GLN A 338 -16.58 24.27 7.76
C GLN A 338 -16.74 23.57 9.12
N ARG A 339 -16.30 22.32 9.21
CA ARG A 339 -16.21 21.58 10.48
C ARG A 339 -15.12 22.16 11.39
N ALA A 340 -15.22 21.90 12.69
CA ALA A 340 -14.28 22.42 13.68
C ALA A 340 -12.81 22.03 13.42
N ASN A 341 -12.56 20.84 12.86
CA ASN A 341 -11.22 20.38 12.47
C ASN A 341 -10.62 21.14 11.27
N ARG A 342 -11.39 22.02 10.61
CA ARG A 342 -10.95 22.89 9.51
C ARG A 342 -10.91 24.37 9.91
N ALA A 343 -11.18 24.70 11.17
CA ALA A 343 -11.24 26.09 11.66
C ALA A 343 -9.91 26.86 11.52
N GLN A 344 -8.78 26.16 11.35
CA GLN A 344 -7.45 26.73 11.12
C GLN A 344 -6.97 26.63 9.66
N MET A 345 -7.87 26.32 8.73
CA MET A 345 -7.57 26.19 7.29
C MET A 345 -8.61 26.92 6.45
N MET A 346 -8.97 28.15 6.85
CA MET A 346 -10.14 28.85 6.32
C MET A 346 -10.08 29.14 4.82
N THR A 347 -8.88 29.24 4.23
CA THR A 347 -8.70 29.46 2.78
C THR A 347 -8.54 28.18 1.98
N TYR A 348 -8.25 27.04 2.63
CA TYR A 348 -7.88 25.80 1.94
C TYR A 348 -9.00 25.28 1.03
N MET A 349 -10.18 24.97 1.57
CA MET A 349 -11.29 24.48 0.76
C MET A 349 -11.81 25.52 -0.24
N PRO A 350 -12.02 26.80 0.13
CA PRO A 350 -12.41 27.84 -0.82
C PRO A 350 -11.48 27.98 -2.02
N ALA A 351 -10.17 27.78 -1.85
CA ALA A 351 -9.22 27.82 -2.96
C ALA A 351 -9.41 26.65 -3.95
N TRP A 352 -9.65 25.43 -3.45
CA TRP A 352 -10.00 24.29 -4.30
C TRP A 352 -11.30 24.53 -5.10
N TYR A 353 -12.33 25.08 -4.44
CA TYR A 353 -13.57 25.43 -5.11
C TYR A 353 -13.40 26.56 -6.12
N ALA A 354 -12.58 27.57 -5.82
CA ALA A 354 -12.26 28.64 -6.75
C ALA A 354 -11.59 28.09 -8.00
N TRP A 355 -10.63 27.17 -7.84
CA TRP A 355 -10.02 26.46 -8.96
C TRP A 355 -11.09 25.74 -9.80
N ALA A 356 -11.89 24.86 -9.20
CA ALA A 356 -12.91 24.11 -9.94
C ALA A 356 -13.91 25.03 -10.64
N ALA A 357 -14.39 26.08 -9.96
CA ALA A 357 -15.37 27.03 -10.50
C ALA A 357 -14.84 27.78 -11.73
N LEU A 358 -13.56 28.13 -11.75
CA LEU A 358 -12.92 28.73 -12.92
C LEU A 358 -12.83 27.73 -14.08
N ASP A 359 -12.42 26.48 -13.82
CA ASP A 359 -12.29 25.44 -14.84
C ASP A 359 -13.63 25.08 -15.50
N VAL A 360 -14.76 25.25 -14.78
CA VAL A 360 -16.12 25.00 -15.32
C VAL A 360 -16.93 26.28 -15.61
N GLU A 361 -16.28 27.43 -15.67
CA GLU A 361 -16.87 28.73 -16.04
C GLU A 361 -18.02 29.22 -15.12
N MET A 362 -18.05 28.78 -13.87
CA MET A 362 -18.87 29.40 -12.81
C MET A 362 -18.18 30.66 -12.29
N LEU A 363 -18.01 31.65 -13.16
CA LEU A 363 -17.12 32.80 -12.95
C LEU A 363 -17.52 33.69 -11.76
N ASP A 364 -18.83 33.85 -11.49
CA ASP A 364 -19.31 34.61 -10.33
C ASP A 364 -18.86 33.96 -9.01
N LEU A 365 -19.12 32.66 -8.87
CA LEU A 365 -18.69 31.86 -7.72
C LEU A 365 -17.17 31.89 -7.57
N GLY A 366 -16.44 31.65 -8.66
CA GLY A 366 -14.97 31.71 -8.68
C GLY A 366 -14.45 33.07 -8.22
N SER A 367 -14.98 34.17 -8.75
CA SER A 367 -14.58 35.53 -8.38
C SER A 367 -14.85 35.85 -6.90
N ARG A 368 -16.01 35.44 -6.38
CA ARG A 368 -16.37 35.59 -4.96
C ARG A 368 -15.42 34.83 -4.05
N LEU A 369 -15.13 33.57 -4.35
CA LEU A 369 -14.19 32.74 -3.59
C LEU A 369 -12.76 33.33 -3.62
N LEU A 370 -12.28 33.82 -4.77
CA LEU A 370 -10.98 34.49 -4.87
C LEU A 370 -10.92 35.77 -4.03
N SER A 371 -12.00 36.54 -3.98
CA SER A 371 -12.10 37.71 -3.10
C SER A 371 -12.12 37.31 -1.62
N TYR A 372 -12.84 36.23 -1.28
CA TYR A 372 -12.87 35.68 0.07
C TYR A 372 -11.47 35.26 0.56
N ILE A 373 -10.74 34.44 -0.20
CA ILE A 373 -9.39 33.99 0.21
C ILE A 373 -8.42 35.15 0.37
N THR A 374 -8.51 36.20 -0.47
CA THR A 374 -7.61 37.36 -0.42
C THR A 374 -7.76 38.15 0.90
N ARG A 375 -8.93 38.09 1.55
CA ARG A 375 -9.16 38.75 2.87
C ARG A 375 -8.28 38.18 3.98
N PHE A 376 -7.79 36.95 3.84
CA PHE A 376 -6.93 36.30 4.84
C PHE A 376 -5.45 36.55 4.60
N GLN A 377 -5.07 37.22 3.50
CA GLN A 377 -3.67 37.45 3.20
C GLN A 377 -3.07 38.51 4.13
N ASP A 378 -2.02 38.16 4.86
CA ASP A 378 -1.27 39.11 5.68
C ASP A 378 -0.55 40.10 4.76
N PRO A 379 -0.81 41.42 4.89
CA PRO A 379 -0.15 42.42 4.05
C PRO A 379 1.36 42.53 4.30
N ARG A 380 1.89 42.02 5.42
CA ARG A 380 3.33 42.13 5.76
C ARG A 380 4.13 40.94 5.23
N THR A 381 3.64 39.74 5.48
CA THR A 381 4.36 38.50 5.15
C THR A 381 4.00 37.97 3.77
N GLY A 382 2.77 38.21 3.31
CA GLY A 382 2.21 37.64 2.08
C GLY A 382 1.53 36.28 2.25
N GLY A 383 1.73 35.60 3.39
CA GLY A 383 1.06 34.34 3.73
C GLY A 383 -0.39 34.55 4.16
N PHE A 384 -1.16 33.46 4.28
CA PHE A 384 -2.59 33.50 4.59
C PHE A 384 -2.87 33.04 6.02
N PHE A 385 -3.55 33.87 6.79
CA PHE A 385 -3.95 33.55 8.16
C PHE A 385 -4.81 32.30 8.22
N ALA A 386 -4.58 31.47 9.24
CA ALA A 386 -5.28 30.22 9.46
C ALA A 386 -6.79 30.40 9.69
N GLY A 387 -7.18 31.45 10.42
CA GLY A 387 -8.54 31.72 10.84
C GLY A 387 -8.90 33.21 10.85
N GLU A 388 -10.19 33.49 11.08
CA GLU A 388 -10.70 34.86 11.25
C GLU A 388 -10.09 35.58 12.46
N PRO A 389 -9.90 34.94 13.63
CA PRO A 389 -9.27 35.60 14.77
C PRO A 389 -7.86 36.11 14.48
N GLU A 390 -7.04 35.31 13.80
CA GLU A 390 -5.67 35.68 13.41
C GLU A 390 -5.66 36.81 12.37
N ARG A 391 -6.57 36.73 11.38
CA ARG A 391 -6.80 37.77 10.38
C ARG A 391 -7.17 39.09 11.04
N ASP A 392 -8.18 39.09 11.90
CA ASP A 392 -8.73 40.29 12.51
C ASP A 392 -7.75 40.91 13.52
N ALA A 393 -6.96 40.08 14.20
CA ALA A 393 -5.89 40.54 15.07
C ALA A 393 -4.64 40.99 14.30
N GLY A 394 -4.52 40.65 13.01
CA GLY A 394 -3.33 40.87 12.20
C GLY A 394 -2.09 40.21 12.79
N LYS A 395 -2.20 39.06 13.46
CA LYS A 395 -1.08 38.30 14.05
C LYS A 395 -1.53 36.89 14.40
N GLY A 396 -0.57 35.97 14.51
CA GLY A 396 -0.84 34.57 14.86
C GLY A 396 -0.56 33.62 13.70
N LEU A 397 -1.20 32.45 13.71
CA LEU A 397 -0.88 31.36 12.80
C LEU A 397 -1.16 31.70 11.32
N ILE A 398 -0.17 31.48 10.47
CA ILE A 398 -0.32 31.41 9.02
C ILE A 398 -0.45 29.94 8.63
N ASP A 399 -1.54 29.60 7.94
CA ASP A 399 -1.76 28.25 7.44
C ASP A 399 -1.00 28.03 6.14
N PHE A 400 -0.06 27.10 6.19
CA PHE A 400 0.76 26.73 5.03
C PHE A 400 -0.05 26.08 3.92
N ASP A 401 -0.96 25.17 4.28
CA ASP A 401 -1.69 24.40 3.28
C ASP A 401 -2.64 25.34 2.51
N GLY A 402 -3.37 26.17 3.25
CA GLY A 402 -4.21 27.25 2.74
C GLY A 402 -3.43 28.27 1.92
N THR A 403 -2.23 28.67 2.36
CA THR A 403 -1.36 29.58 1.59
C THR A 403 -1.00 28.97 0.24
N ALA A 404 -0.47 27.74 0.23
CA ALA A 404 -0.01 27.10 -1.00
C ALA A 404 -1.14 26.89 -2.01
N ILE A 405 -2.31 26.40 -1.58
CA ILE A 405 -3.43 26.22 -2.52
C ILE A 405 -4.07 27.56 -2.94
N SER A 406 -4.05 28.58 -2.07
CA SER A 406 -4.53 29.93 -2.44
C SER A 406 -3.68 30.54 -3.56
N ILE A 407 -2.36 30.33 -3.55
CA ILE A 407 -1.47 30.75 -4.64
C ILE A 407 -1.88 30.11 -5.97
N VAL A 408 -2.19 28.82 -5.97
CA VAL A 408 -2.66 28.10 -7.18
C VAL A 408 -3.96 28.72 -7.68
N ALA A 409 -4.96 28.88 -6.81
CA ALA A 409 -6.25 29.46 -7.16
C ALA A 409 -6.13 30.91 -7.68
N LEU A 410 -5.35 31.75 -6.99
CA LEU A 410 -5.14 33.16 -7.36
C LEU A 410 -4.43 33.30 -8.71
N THR A 411 -3.39 32.49 -8.95
CA THR A 411 -2.69 32.47 -10.24
C THR A 411 -3.65 32.09 -11.37
N ARG A 412 -4.43 31.02 -11.20
CA ARG A 412 -5.43 30.58 -12.20
C ARG A 412 -6.53 31.63 -12.42
N GLY A 413 -6.92 32.34 -11.37
CA GLY A 413 -7.87 33.45 -11.43
C GLY A 413 -7.31 34.77 -11.96
N GLY A 414 -6.05 34.80 -12.42
CA GLY A 414 -5.41 36.01 -12.93
C GLY A 414 -5.05 37.05 -11.87
N ARG A 415 -5.14 36.72 -10.57
CA ARG A 415 -4.75 37.59 -9.45
C ARG A 415 -3.27 37.39 -9.13
N ILE A 416 -2.42 37.77 -10.08
CA ILE A 416 -0.98 37.46 -10.06
C ILE A 416 -0.26 38.13 -8.89
N GLU A 417 -0.56 39.40 -8.58
CA GLU A 417 0.13 40.10 -7.50
C GLU A 417 -0.10 39.47 -6.11
N PRO A 418 -1.35 39.18 -5.68
CA PRO A 418 -1.60 38.38 -4.48
C PRO A 418 -0.91 37.01 -4.48
N ALA A 419 -0.91 36.29 -5.61
CA ALA A 419 -0.25 35.00 -5.72
C ALA A 419 1.26 35.11 -5.53
N ARG A 420 1.89 36.12 -6.14
CA ARG A 420 3.32 36.42 -6.01
C ARG A 420 3.71 36.69 -4.56
N ARG A 421 2.97 37.53 -3.83
CA ARG A 421 3.24 37.77 -2.39
C ARG A 421 3.16 36.48 -1.57
N GLY A 422 2.22 35.59 -1.89
CA GLY A 422 2.14 34.27 -1.25
C GLY A 422 3.36 33.39 -1.56
N ALA A 423 3.86 33.41 -2.80
CA ALA A 423 5.08 32.69 -3.16
C ALA A 423 6.33 33.28 -2.50
N ASP A 424 6.42 34.61 -2.36
CA ASP A 424 7.50 35.28 -1.63
C ASP A 424 7.52 34.85 -0.15
N PHE A 425 6.34 34.72 0.47
CA PHE A 425 6.21 34.13 1.81
C PHE A 425 6.80 32.71 1.86
N LEU A 426 6.47 31.85 0.89
CA LEU A 426 7.00 30.48 0.84
C LEU A 426 8.52 30.45 0.67
N LEU A 427 9.09 31.37 -0.13
CA LEU A 427 10.55 31.52 -0.25
C LEU A 427 11.18 31.97 1.07
N ASN A 428 10.58 32.94 1.76
CA ASN A 428 11.05 33.38 3.08
C ASN A 428 10.99 32.25 4.11
N LEU A 429 9.93 31.44 4.10
CA LEU A 429 9.81 30.24 4.94
C LEU A 429 10.93 29.23 4.65
N LEU A 430 11.27 29.02 3.38
CA LEU A 430 12.36 28.13 2.98
C LEU A 430 13.74 28.66 3.42
N GLN A 431 13.94 29.98 3.39
CA GLN A 431 15.18 30.62 3.86
C GLN A 431 15.30 30.61 5.39
N ALA A 432 14.19 30.67 6.11
CA ALA A 432 14.17 30.72 7.58
C ALA A 432 14.45 29.37 8.27
N GLN A 433 14.59 28.27 7.52
CA GLN A 433 14.77 26.92 8.07
C GLN A 433 16.05 26.84 8.93
N SER A 434 15.92 26.43 10.20
CA SER A 434 17.05 26.38 11.13
C SER A 434 17.99 25.18 10.97
N ALA A 435 17.45 24.05 10.52
CA ALA A 435 18.21 22.82 10.26
C ALA A 435 17.72 22.13 8.97
N PRO A 436 17.85 22.79 7.80
CA PRO A 436 17.22 22.35 6.55
C PRO A 436 17.70 20.97 6.10
N ASP A 437 18.88 20.53 6.52
CA ASP A 437 19.44 19.22 6.20
C ASP A 437 18.91 18.08 7.08
N GLU A 438 18.29 18.39 8.21
CA GLU A 438 17.69 17.40 9.11
C GLU A 438 16.17 17.38 8.97
N ARG A 439 15.56 18.56 8.80
CA ARG A 439 14.11 18.73 8.83
C ARG A 439 13.62 19.89 7.96
N PHE A 440 12.31 19.91 7.72
CA PHE A 440 11.59 20.99 7.06
C PHE A 440 10.36 21.40 7.87
N CYS A 441 10.38 22.62 8.39
CA CYS A 441 9.32 23.20 9.19
C CYS A 441 8.35 23.95 8.28
N THR A 442 7.06 23.67 8.42
CA THR A 442 6.01 24.22 7.55
C THR A 442 5.11 25.22 8.25
N THR A 443 5.40 25.57 9.51
CA THR A 443 4.49 26.40 10.32
C THR A 443 5.09 27.75 10.64
N TRP A 444 4.28 28.80 10.48
CA TRP A 444 4.70 30.18 10.71
C TRP A 444 3.68 30.91 11.59
N SER A 445 4.18 31.67 12.56
CA SER A 445 3.39 32.63 13.31
C SER A 445 3.77 34.04 12.88
N ALA A 446 2.82 34.75 12.29
CA ALA A 446 2.95 36.15 11.94
C ALA A 446 3.24 37.01 13.19
N PRO A 447 4.10 38.04 13.09
CA PRO A 447 4.69 38.52 11.83
C PRO A 447 5.84 37.65 11.31
N ASP A 448 6.83 37.25 12.10
CA ASP A 448 8.07 36.70 11.53
C ASP A 448 8.67 35.50 12.28
N THR A 449 7.84 34.59 12.79
CA THR A 449 8.32 33.46 13.60
C THR A 449 8.06 32.13 12.90
N LEU A 450 9.12 31.51 12.36
CA LEU A 450 9.09 30.09 12.02
C LEU A 450 8.93 29.28 13.32
N LEU A 451 7.96 28.38 13.36
CA LEU A 451 7.79 27.49 14.50
C LEU A 451 8.61 26.23 14.26
N ASP A 452 9.78 26.16 14.90
CA ASP A 452 10.80 25.14 14.64
C ASP A 452 11.30 24.43 15.91
N ASP A 453 10.51 24.42 17.00
CA ASP A 453 10.88 23.79 18.27
C ASP A 453 11.19 22.29 18.06
N PRO A 454 12.44 21.85 18.23
CA PRO A 454 12.85 20.48 17.92
C PRO A 454 12.22 19.44 18.87
N ARG A 455 11.61 19.88 19.98
CA ARG A 455 10.87 19.02 20.91
C ARG A 455 9.44 18.76 20.44
N HIS A 456 8.95 19.51 19.45
CA HIS A 456 7.66 19.26 18.85
C HIS A 456 7.76 18.06 17.92
N VAL A 457 7.09 16.98 18.29
CA VAL A 457 7.06 15.71 17.53
C VAL A 457 5.72 15.65 16.81
N ASP A 458 5.63 16.37 15.70
CA ASP A 458 4.46 16.36 14.83
C ASP A 458 4.91 16.23 13.36
N PRO A 459 4.66 15.08 12.72
CA PRO A 459 5.07 14.82 11.35
C PRO A 459 4.28 15.64 10.31
N VAL A 460 3.34 16.48 10.77
CA VAL A 460 2.61 17.45 9.94
C VAL A 460 3.39 18.76 9.87
N THR A 461 3.75 19.35 11.02
CA THR A 461 4.33 20.70 11.07
C THR A 461 5.84 20.71 10.90
N ILE A 462 6.54 19.63 11.28
CA ILE A 462 7.99 19.47 11.15
C ILE A 462 8.29 18.12 10.48
N LEU A 463 8.65 18.15 9.19
CA LEU A 463 9.02 16.95 8.44
C LEU A 463 10.48 16.59 8.71
N ARG A 464 10.77 15.39 9.18
CA ARG A 464 12.13 14.89 9.39
C ARG A 464 12.52 13.95 8.26
N TRP A 465 13.68 14.16 7.65
CA TRP A 465 13.98 13.43 6.42
C TRP A 465 14.22 11.93 6.64
N ASP A 466 14.84 11.58 7.76
CA ASP A 466 15.26 10.23 8.12
C ASP A 466 14.19 9.38 8.82
N GLU A 467 13.05 9.96 9.17
CA GLU A 467 11.94 9.27 9.82
C GLU A 467 10.86 8.89 8.78
N PRO A 468 10.22 7.71 8.91
CA PRO A 468 9.10 7.34 8.05
C PRO A 468 7.81 8.10 8.41
N LYS A 469 6.77 7.95 7.58
CA LYS A 469 5.39 8.45 7.78
C LYS A 469 5.27 9.97 7.91
N GLN A 470 6.14 10.71 7.25
CA GLN A 470 6.10 12.17 7.23
C GLN A 470 5.07 12.70 6.22
N HIS A 471 4.54 13.89 6.48
CA HIS A 471 3.46 14.47 5.67
C HIS A 471 3.97 15.21 4.42
N TYR A 472 4.61 14.48 3.51
CA TYR A 472 5.23 15.05 2.29
C TYR A 472 4.23 15.67 1.30
N TYR A 473 2.91 15.52 1.47
CA TYR A 473 1.94 16.31 0.69
C TYR A 473 2.18 17.82 0.81
N LYS A 474 2.76 18.29 1.93
CA LYS A 474 3.11 19.70 2.15
C LYS A 474 4.19 20.17 1.19
N VAL A 475 5.22 19.36 0.99
CA VAL A 475 6.24 19.62 -0.02
C VAL A 475 5.61 19.66 -1.41
N GLY A 476 4.71 18.71 -1.71
CA GLY A 476 3.97 18.69 -2.97
C GLY A 476 3.22 20.01 -3.24
N LEU A 477 2.47 20.51 -2.26
CA LEU A 477 1.76 21.79 -2.34
C LEU A 477 2.71 22.98 -2.55
N PHE A 478 3.83 23.01 -1.83
CA PHE A 478 4.85 24.05 -1.93
C PHE A 478 5.39 24.16 -3.36
N VAL A 479 5.83 23.02 -3.90
CA VAL A 479 6.43 22.93 -5.24
C VAL A 479 5.42 23.40 -6.28
N VAL A 480 4.17 22.91 -6.20
CA VAL A 480 3.11 23.30 -7.14
C VAL A 480 2.81 24.79 -7.08
N ALA A 481 2.74 25.39 -5.89
CA ALA A 481 2.46 26.81 -5.71
C ALA A 481 3.52 27.69 -6.39
N LEU A 482 4.81 27.39 -6.15
CA LEU A 482 5.92 28.12 -6.76
C LEU A 482 5.97 27.94 -8.29
N VAL A 483 5.72 26.72 -8.77
CA VAL A 483 5.70 26.44 -10.21
C VAL A 483 4.57 27.19 -10.93
N HIS A 484 3.40 27.35 -10.30
CA HIS A 484 2.30 28.15 -10.86
C HIS A 484 2.69 29.62 -10.99
N VAL A 485 3.29 30.21 -9.94
CA VAL A 485 3.73 31.62 -10.00
C VAL A 485 4.83 31.80 -11.04
N TYR A 486 5.81 30.89 -11.10
CA TYR A 486 6.81 30.90 -12.19
C TYR A 486 6.14 30.89 -13.57
N GLY A 487 5.15 30.02 -13.79
CA GLY A 487 4.44 29.96 -15.07
C GLY A 487 3.73 31.27 -15.43
N ALA A 488 3.32 32.06 -14.43
CA ALA A 488 2.65 33.34 -14.64
C ALA A 488 3.60 34.55 -14.74
N THR A 489 4.78 34.50 -14.08
CA THR A 489 5.69 35.66 -14.00
C THR A 489 7.00 35.49 -14.77
N GLY A 490 7.44 34.24 -15.00
CA GLY A 490 8.73 33.91 -15.60
C GLY A 490 9.93 34.06 -14.65
N GLU A 491 9.70 34.34 -13.36
CA GLU A 491 10.76 34.60 -12.38
C GLU A 491 11.43 33.28 -11.91
N SER A 492 12.62 32.99 -12.43
CA SER A 492 13.28 31.67 -12.25
C SER A 492 13.53 31.27 -10.80
N GLY A 493 13.66 32.23 -9.88
CA GLY A 493 13.87 31.95 -8.46
C GLY A 493 12.79 31.05 -7.84
N TYR A 494 11.54 31.13 -8.31
CA TYR A 494 10.48 30.24 -7.87
C TYR A 494 10.68 28.80 -8.37
N LEU A 495 11.05 28.63 -9.64
CA LEU A 495 11.31 27.30 -10.22
C LEU A 495 12.56 26.65 -9.60
N ASP A 496 13.61 27.42 -9.36
CA ASP A 496 14.85 26.95 -8.74
C ASP A 496 14.59 26.45 -7.31
N ALA A 497 13.83 27.21 -6.52
CA ALA A 497 13.43 26.79 -5.18
C ALA A 497 12.53 25.54 -5.20
N ALA A 498 11.56 25.49 -6.11
CA ALA A 498 10.65 24.36 -6.27
C ALA A 498 11.40 23.07 -6.63
N THR A 499 12.27 23.13 -7.65
CA THR A 499 13.05 21.97 -8.10
C THR A 499 14.07 21.52 -7.05
N THR A 500 14.71 22.45 -6.34
CA THR A 500 15.66 22.14 -5.25
C THR A 500 14.97 21.42 -4.09
N LEU A 501 13.84 21.94 -3.61
CA LEU A 501 13.11 21.31 -2.50
C LEU A 501 12.55 19.94 -2.89
N TYR A 502 12.01 19.83 -4.11
CA TYR A 502 11.51 18.57 -4.65
C TYR A 502 12.62 17.52 -4.71
N GLN A 503 13.77 17.84 -5.31
CA GLN A 503 14.90 16.91 -5.41
C GLN A 503 15.45 16.53 -4.03
N LYS A 504 15.59 17.49 -3.12
CA LYS A 504 16.01 17.21 -1.74
C LYS A 504 15.11 16.19 -1.04
N THR A 505 13.80 16.29 -1.28
CA THR A 505 12.83 15.36 -0.71
C THR A 505 12.98 13.97 -1.32
N ILE A 506 13.15 13.88 -2.64
CA ILE A 506 13.43 12.61 -3.35
C ILE A 506 14.68 11.92 -2.80
N ASP A 507 15.73 12.68 -2.53
CA ASP A 507 17.03 12.14 -2.12
C ASP A 507 17.06 11.68 -0.66
N ARG A 508 16.21 12.25 0.21
CA ARG A 508 16.36 12.09 1.66
C ARG A 508 15.18 11.41 2.36
N ALA A 509 13.97 11.46 1.80
CA ALA A 509 12.79 10.94 2.45
C ALA A 509 12.82 9.40 2.59
N ALA A 510 12.74 8.89 3.82
CA ALA A 510 12.94 7.48 4.14
C ALA A 510 11.95 6.50 3.47
N ASP A 511 10.67 6.87 3.36
CA ASP A 511 9.60 5.99 2.86
C ASP A 511 8.74 6.63 1.76
N LEU A 512 9.29 7.62 1.04
CA LEU A 512 8.56 8.48 0.10
C LEU A 512 7.67 7.71 -0.89
N TRP A 513 8.20 6.63 -1.46
CA TRP A 513 7.56 5.87 -2.53
C TRP A 513 6.46 4.92 -2.05
N THR A 514 6.42 4.62 -0.74
CA THR A 514 5.47 3.68 -0.12
C THR A 514 4.54 4.38 0.88
N ASN A 515 4.81 5.64 1.21
CA ASN A 515 4.02 6.47 2.10
C ASN A 515 2.94 7.21 1.31
N THR A 516 1.68 6.87 1.55
CA THR A 516 0.55 7.44 0.81
C THR A 516 0.34 8.92 1.15
N ILE A 517 0.80 9.38 2.32
CA ILE A 517 0.76 10.80 2.70
C ILE A 517 1.62 11.67 1.75
N SER A 518 2.51 11.05 0.97
CA SER A 518 3.30 11.71 -0.06
C SER A 518 2.55 11.97 -1.38
N HIS A 519 1.29 11.58 -1.52
CA HIS A 519 0.60 11.55 -2.83
C HIS A 519 0.62 12.88 -3.63
N LYS A 520 0.65 14.06 -2.98
CA LYS A 520 0.76 15.35 -3.70
C LYS A 520 2.14 15.61 -4.28
N MET A 521 3.14 14.80 -3.95
CA MET A 521 4.41 14.76 -4.68
C MET A 521 4.21 14.28 -6.12
N CYS A 522 3.21 13.44 -6.39
CA CYS A 522 2.78 13.13 -7.76
C CYS A 522 2.30 14.39 -8.50
N TRP A 523 1.51 15.24 -7.83
CA TRP A 523 1.07 16.51 -8.40
C TRP A 523 2.25 17.44 -8.70
N ALA A 524 3.20 17.54 -7.78
CA ALA A 524 4.43 18.30 -7.97
C ALA A 524 5.25 17.79 -9.16
N ALA A 525 5.47 16.47 -9.23
CA ALA A 525 6.19 15.81 -10.31
C ALA A 525 5.54 16.11 -11.67
N MET A 526 4.22 15.92 -11.80
CA MET A 526 3.50 16.22 -13.04
C MET A 526 3.56 17.70 -13.41
N THR A 527 3.46 18.60 -12.44
CA THR A 527 3.51 20.04 -12.68
C THR A 527 4.90 20.48 -13.15
N LEU A 528 5.97 19.91 -12.57
CA LEU A 528 7.34 20.11 -13.04
C LEU A 528 7.58 19.51 -14.41
N HIS A 529 7.04 18.32 -14.69
CA HIS A 529 7.14 17.66 -15.98
C HIS A 529 6.50 18.52 -17.09
N SER A 530 5.23 18.91 -16.92
CA SER A 530 4.51 19.72 -17.92
C SER A 530 5.19 21.05 -18.21
N LEU A 531 5.90 21.63 -17.24
CA LEU A 531 6.60 22.89 -17.42
C LEU A 531 7.99 22.71 -18.06
N THR A 532 8.73 21.69 -17.65
CA THR A 532 10.16 21.54 -18.00
C THR A 532 10.42 20.54 -19.14
N GLY A 533 9.46 19.69 -19.47
CA GLY A 533 9.60 18.59 -20.43
C GLY A 533 10.60 17.51 -20.00
N LYS A 534 11.07 17.51 -18.73
CA LYS A 534 12.06 16.53 -18.28
C LYS A 534 11.40 15.17 -18.03
N PRO A 535 11.84 14.07 -18.66
CA PRO A 535 11.23 12.75 -18.50
C PRO A 535 11.32 12.20 -17.08
N GLN A 536 12.35 12.57 -16.32
CA GLN A 536 12.54 12.11 -14.94
C GLN A 536 11.33 12.39 -14.04
N TYR A 537 10.63 13.51 -14.27
CA TYR A 537 9.49 13.89 -13.45
C TYR A 537 8.25 13.08 -13.81
N LEU A 538 8.09 12.69 -15.08
CA LEU A 538 7.03 11.78 -15.51
C LEU A 538 7.23 10.39 -14.91
N ASP A 539 8.47 9.87 -14.94
CA ASP A 539 8.80 8.59 -14.31
C ASP A 539 8.47 8.58 -12.81
N GLN A 540 8.90 9.62 -12.09
CA GLN A 540 8.60 9.77 -10.66
C GLN A 540 7.09 9.91 -10.39
N ALA A 541 6.36 10.64 -11.24
CA ALA A 541 4.91 10.74 -11.14
C ALA A 541 4.24 9.37 -11.33
N CYS A 542 4.70 8.58 -12.29
CA CYS A 542 4.23 7.21 -12.52
C CYS A 542 4.51 6.31 -11.31
N ARG A 543 5.68 6.43 -10.66
CA ARG A 543 5.97 5.67 -9.43
C ARG A 543 4.99 5.98 -8.30
N PHE A 544 4.60 7.24 -8.12
CA PHE A 544 3.54 7.59 -7.16
C PHE A 544 2.16 7.06 -7.60
N ALA A 545 1.83 7.14 -8.89
CA ALA A 545 0.57 6.63 -9.42
C ALA A 545 0.46 5.10 -9.26
N ASP A 546 1.55 4.37 -9.49
CA ASP A 546 1.63 2.92 -9.28
C ASP A 546 1.32 2.55 -7.81
N HIS A 547 1.89 3.28 -6.84
CA HIS A 547 1.56 3.11 -5.41
C HIS A 547 0.07 3.39 -5.15
N ILE A 548 -0.46 4.51 -5.66
CA ILE A 548 -1.86 4.90 -5.48
C ILE A 548 -2.83 3.83 -6.03
N ILE A 549 -2.53 3.25 -7.19
CA ILE A 549 -3.36 2.20 -7.81
C ILE A 549 -3.40 0.94 -6.94
N GLY A 550 -2.29 0.61 -6.28
CA GLY A 550 -2.22 -0.49 -5.30
C GLY A 550 -3.17 -0.32 -4.11
N LEU A 551 -3.71 0.87 -3.88
CA LEU A 551 -4.65 1.17 -2.81
C LEU A 551 -6.12 1.10 -3.26
N GLN A 552 -6.38 0.91 -4.56
CA GLN A 552 -7.74 0.86 -5.08
C GLN A 552 -8.42 -0.46 -4.71
N GLN A 553 -9.58 -0.34 -4.08
CA GLN A 553 -10.41 -1.45 -3.63
C GLN A 553 -11.25 -2.03 -4.79
N ALA A 554 -11.85 -3.19 -4.54
CA ALA A 554 -12.68 -3.88 -5.53
C ALA A 554 -13.92 -3.07 -5.97
N ASP A 555 -14.47 -2.23 -5.08
CA ASP A 555 -15.60 -1.35 -5.38
C ASP A 555 -15.22 -0.08 -6.18
N GLY A 556 -13.92 0.13 -6.41
CA GLY A 556 -13.37 1.29 -7.13
C GLY A 556 -12.96 2.46 -6.24
N ALA A 557 -13.28 2.44 -4.93
CA ALA A 557 -12.78 3.42 -3.97
C ALA A 557 -11.31 3.20 -3.64
N PHE A 558 -10.71 4.12 -2.89
CA PHE A 558 -9.32 4.01 -2.43
C PHE A 558 -9.27 3.94 -0.91
N ILE A 559 -8.37 3.12 -0.37
CA ILE A 559 -7.99 3.19 1.06
C ILE A 559 -6.90 4.23 1.27
N TYR A 560 -6.83 4.74 2.50
CA TYR A 560 -5.76 5.63 2.94
C TYR A 560 -5.12 5.04 4.21
N PRO A 561 -4.16 4.11 4.06
CA PRO A 561 -3.70 3.22 5.13
C PRO A 561 -3.26 3.93 6.41
N GLU A 562 -2.73 5.14 6.29
CA GLU A 562 -2.24 5.94 7.40
C GLU A 562 -3.35 6.58 8.24
N ILE A 563 -4.57 6.66 7.71
CA ILE A 563 -5.76 7.11 8.45
C ILE A 563 -6.71 5.93 8.71
N TRP A 564 -6.85 4.99 7.76
CA TRP A 564 -7.72 3.81 7.90
C TRP A 564 -7.00 2.55 7.42
N THR A 565 -6.78 1.63 8.35
CA THR A 565 -6.13 0.33 8.10
C THR A 565 -7.07 -0.73 7.52
N GLU A 566 -8.37 -0.46 7.48
CA GLU A 566 -9.43 -1.35 6.95
C GLU A 566 -10.29 -0.61 5.91
N HIS A 567 -11.09 -1.34 5.12
CA HIS A 567 -12.07 -0.73 4.20
C HIS A 567 -12.85 0.34 4.97
N PRO A 568 -12.90 1.60 4.48
CA PRO A 568 -13.37 2.70 5.29
C PRO A 568 -14.79 2.36 5.81
N PRO A 569 -15.08 2.60 7.11
CA PRO A 569 -16.47 2.67 7.55
C PRO A 569 -17.20 3.71 6.69
N GLU A 570 -18.52 3.76 6.70
CA GLU A 570 -19.35 4.78 6.01
C GLU A 570 -19.04 6.21 6.51
N ASN A 571 -17.80 6.68 6.37
CA ASN A 571 -17.27 7.99 6.68
C ASN A 571 -17.26 8.75 5.36
N LEU A 572 -18.46 9.15 5.00
CA LEU A 572 -18.87 9.36 3.62
C LEU A 572 -18.22 10.59 2.94
N ASP A 573 -17.43 11.40 3.66
CA ASP A 573 -16.81 12.60 3.11
C ASP A 573 -15.35 12.43 2.67
N VAL A 574 -14.59 11.58 3.38
CA VAL A 574 -13.14 11.53 3.13
C VAL A 574 -12.81 10.57 1.98
N VAL A 575 -13.64 9.54 1.77
CA VAL A 575 -13.53 8.62 0.63
C VAL A 575 -13.67 9.35 -0.72
N PRO A 576 -14.76 10.11 -0.99
CA PRO A 576 -14.85 10.85 -2.25
C PRO A 576 -13.76 11.91 -2.38
N ASN A 577 -13.31 12.49 -1.26
CA ASN A 577 -12.27 13.51 -1.27
C ASN A 577 -10.89 12.96 -1.68
N ILE A 578 -10.35 12.04 -0.87
CA ILE A 578 -9.01 11.49 -1.10
C ILE A 578 -9.00 10.65 -2.38
N GLY A 579 -10.07 9.88 -2.63
CA GLY A 579 -10.24 9.14 -3.87
C GLY A 579 -10.18 10.05 -5.11
N ALA A 580 -10.86 11.20 -5.09
CA ALA A 580 -10.80 12.15 -6.20
C ALA A 580 -9.40 12.77 -6.38
N GLN A 581 -8.67 13.00 -5.29
CA GLN A 581 -7.27 13.45 -5.40
C GLN A 581 -6.40 12.35 -6.04
N PHE A 582 -6.52 11.10 -5.59
CA PHE A 582 -5.77 9.96 -6.12
C PHE A 582 -6.04 9.74 -7.59
N ALA A 583 -7.32 9.66 -7.96
CA ALA A 583 -7.73 9.53 -9.35
C ALA A 583 -7.27 10.71 -10.21
N LEU A 584 -7.25 11.94 -9.66
CA LEU A 584 -6.70 13.11 -10.35
C LEU A 584 -5.19 12.97 -10.62
N TRP A 585 -4.40 12.47 -9.67
CA TRP A 585 -2.97 12.26 -9.85
C TRP A 585 -2.68 11.16 -10.89
N VAL A 586 -3.40 10.04 -10.81
CA VAL A 586 -3.34 8.96 -11.81
C VAL A 586 -3.74 9.46 -13.20
N THR A 587 -4.79 10.29 -13.29
CA THR A 587 -5.23 10.93 -14.55
C THR A 587 -4.13 11.80 -15.14
N ARG A 588 -3.44 12.60 -14.33
CA ARG A 588 -2.35 13.45 -14.83
C ARG A 588 -1.16 12.62 -15.29
N ALA A 589 -0.80 11.58 -14.55
CA ALA A 589 0.25 10.65 -14.98
C ALA A 589 -0.11 9.96 -16.30
N LEU A 590 -1.37 9.52 -16.46
CA LEU A 590 -1.90 8.99 -17.70
C LEU A 590 -1.78 10.00 -18.85
N GLN A 591 -2.19 11.25 -18.65
CA GLN A 591 -2.07 12.29 -19.67
C GLN A 591 -0.61 12.53 -20.08
N GLY A 592 0.33 12.51 -19.13
CA GLY A 592 1.76 12.59 -19.43
C GLY A 592 2.23 11.42 -20.29
N LEU A 593 1.82 10.20 -19.94
CA LEU A 593 2.12 8.99 -20.74
C LEU A 593 1.48 9.01 -22.13
N GLU A 594 0.30 9.60 -22.30
CA GLU A 594 -0.36 9.70 -23.60
C GLU A 594 0.25 10.76 -24.52
N ILE A 595 0.90 11.78 -23.96
CA ILE A 595 1.54 12.86 -24.72
C ILE A 595 2.99 12.50 -25.08
N ASP A 596 3.74 11.94 -24.12
CA ASP A 596 5.18 11.71 -24.23
C ASP A 596 5.57 10.23 -24.46
N GLY A 597 4.60 9.30 -24.34
CA GLY A 597 4.82 7.85 -24.40
C GLY A 597 4.52 7.17 -25.72
#